data_AF-A0A2N1MNG0-F1
#
_entry.id   AF-A0A2N1MNG0-F1
#
_cell.length_a   1.000
_cell.length_b   1.000
_cell.length_c   1.000
_cell.angle_alpha   90.00
_cell.angle_beta   90.00
_cell.angle_gamma   90.00
#
_symmetry.space_group_name_H-M   'P 1'
#
loop_
_entity.id
_entity.type
_entity.pdbx_description
1 polymer ?
#
loop_
_entity_poly.entity_id
_entity_poly.type
_entity_poly.pdbx_seq_one_letter_code
_entity_poly.pdbx_strand_id
1 'polypeptide(L)'
;MNHRIEGGNIRIEEILEESYNTHKKSLQSCGVLFVEQLMEPYTNRLLKWTHFIRQNDLTPRIEPNWFRILKQQISIEDKNDRIVIDDIKIRRSDDKKRILLRKDIDNKSIKETNKELITWNFDNEIIYSIKSKKSRHKKYDEIGRHLVEDKELNINNEDDNSPYLVDCKGCEYNIGRKLNKDKCFIYIEKDIASTFKGRNEKMEVGGLKTFKPYMTRENIFRQNESVNYIRIDKDNQMSIDKEDEDITDNCLKWLEFVIEKSNKFDEMFKFVTGHMKQFIDKEILLQIGAIVQKGDEWSLDGMFALEIFAKNSSVEKFNFDGKVRMVKNVKKVYIIALIVAIIILPCNISLDLRIDSRIAEWLTNYSEIGSTRRELDDNLYIYLNFLNTILELKNMTLNILCKTSNVMEDMQEIKLPALKKELIKCKNSIEEIVIKLDNLIVDEYCLRWNRTPIEGALRERLFH
;
A
#
# COMPACT_ATOMS: atom_id res chain seq x y z
N MET A 1 -10.27 -11.62 -21.41
CA MET A 1 -11.58 -11.38 -20.77
C MET A 1 -11.29 -10.74 -19.44
N ASN A 2 -11.74 -9.50 -19.19
CA ASN A 2 -11.58 -8.88 -17.88
C ASN A 2 -12.38 -9.70 -16.87
N HIS A 3 -11.70 -10.41 -15.98
CA HIS A 3 -12.35 -11.02 -14.84
C HIS A 3 -12.93 -9.89 -13.99
N ARG A 4 -14.27 -9.75 -13.95
CA ARG A 4 -15.01 -8.75 -13.16
C ARG A 4 -14.91 -8.97 -11.63
N ILE A 5 -14.18 -9.99 -11.22
CA ILE A 5 -14.04 -10.40 -9.82
C ILE A 5 -12.65 -9.96 -9.40
N GLU A 6 -12.60 -8.84 -8.69
CA GLU A 6 -11.45 -8.49 -7.86
C GLU A 6 -11.48 -9.39 -6.61
N GLY A 7 -10.32 -9.89 -6.20
CA GLY A 7 -10.24 -10.81 -5.05
C GLY A 7 -10.74 -10.17 -3.76
N GLY A 8 -11.17 -10.99 -2.81
CA GLY A 8 -11.56 -10.59 -1.46
C GLY A 8 -11.29 -11.71 -0.45
N ASN A 9 -11.40 -11.43 0.84
CA ASN A 9 -11.07 -12.38 1.91
C ASN A 9 -12.29 -13.18 2.34
N ILE A 10 -13.49 -12.59 2.25
CA ILE A 10 -14.69 -13.19 2.83
C ILE A 10 -15.63 -13.62 1.71
N ARG A 11 -15.75 -14.93 1.48
CA ARG A 11 -16.67 -15.45 0.45
C ARG A 11 -18.11 -15.29 0.92
N ILE A 12 -18.99 -14.88 0.01
CA ILE A 12 -20.44 -14.84 0.28
C ILE A 12 -20.99 -16.23 0.62
N GLU A 13 -20.37 -17.27 0.08
CA GLU A 13 -20.70 -18.67 0.38
C GLU A 13 -20.51 -19.01 1.87
N GLU A 14 -19.48 -18.47 2.52
CA GLU A 14 -19.23 -18.69 3.96
C GLU A 14 -20.30 -18.01 4.83
N ILE A 15 -20.90 -16.93 4.35
CA ILE A 15 -21.91 -16.16 5.08
C ILE A 15 -23.31 -16.75 4.88
N LEU A 16 -23.64 -17.10 3.64
CA LEU A 16 -24.97 -17.62 3.28
C LEU A 16 -25.12 -19.12 3.56
N GLU A 17 -24.00 -19.84 3.74
CA GLU A 17 -23.95 -21.27 4.05
C GLU A 17 -24.90 -22.09 3.15
N GLU A 18 -25.83 -22.85 3.74
CA GLU A 18 -26.78 -23.69 3.01
C GLU A 18 -27.68 -22.91 2.04
N SER A 19 -27.97 -21.64 2.36
CA SER A 19 -28.81 -20.78 1.51
C SER A 19 -28.09 -20.31 0.24
N TYR A 20 -26.76 -20.41 0.18
CA TYR A 20 -25.96 -19.98 -0.97
C TYR A 20 -26.40 -20.63 -2.29
N ASN A 21 -26.64 -21.94 -2.27
CA ASN A 21 -27.03 -22.69 -3.47
C ASN A 21 -28.34 -22.19 -4.09
N THR A 22 -29.26 -21.70 -3.26
CA THR A 22 -30.53 -21.12 -3.71
C THR A 22 -30.35 -19.76 -4.41
N HIS A 23 -29.25 -19.06 -4.13
CA HIS A 23 -28.98 -17.69 -4.58
C HIS A 23 -27.83 -17.58 -5.59
N LYS A 24 -27.09 -18.67 -5.82
CA LYS A 24 -25.90 -18.76 -6.68
C LYS A 24 -26.08 -18.10 -8.06
N LYS A 25 -27.16 -18.41 -8.78
CA LYS A 25 -27.42 -17.81 -10.11
C LYS A 25 -27.60 -16.29 -10.04
N SER A 26 -28.27 -15.80 -9.00
CA SER A 26 -28.46 -14.35 -8.81
C SER A 26 -27.15 -13.66 -8.47
N LEU A 27 -26.35 -14.24 -7.58
CA LEU A 27 -25.01 -13.72 -7.20
C LEU A 27 -24.09 -13.64 -8.42
N GLN A 28 -24.04 -14.71 -9.21
CA GLN A 28 -23.27 -14.75 -10.47
C GLN A 28 -23.76 -13.69 -11.47
N SER A 29 -25.08 -13.49 -11.60
CA SER A 29 -25.63 -12.45 -12.48
C SER A 29 -25.27 -11.02 -12.04
N CYS A 30 -24.99 -10.83 -10.75
CA CYS A 30 -24.54 -9.58 -10.17
C CYS A 30 -23.01 -9.46 -10.13
N GLY A 31 -22.26 -10.51 -10.49
CA GLY A 31 -20.79 -10.52 -10.45
C GLY A 31 -20.19 -10.55 -9.06
N VAL A 32 -20.92 -11.08 -8.06
CA VAL A 32 -20.51 -11.02 -6.65
C VAL A 32 -20.09 -12.40 -6.15
N LEU A 33 -18.90 -12.45 -5.55
CA LEU A 33 -18.32 -13.62 -4.89
C LEU A 33 -17.86 -13.30 -3.47
N PHE A 34 -17.43 -12.07 -3.21
CA PHE A 34 -16.88 -11.64 -1.92
C PHE A 34 -17.71 -10.53 -1.28
N VAL A 35 -17.69 -10.46 0.05
CA VAL A 35 -18.40 -9.42 0.82
C VAL A 35 -17.87 -8.03 0.48
N GLU A 36 -16.57 -7.90 0.24
CA GLU A 36 -15.87 -6.64 -0.05
C GLU A 36 -16.41 -5.94 -1.29
N GLN A 37 -16.92 -6.70 -2.27
CA GLN A 37 -17.56 -6.15 -3.47
C GLN A 37 -18.90 -5.45 -3.16
N LEU A 38 -19.48 -5.70 -1.98
CA LEU A 38 -20.70 -5.08 -1.48
C LEU A 38 -20.43 -3.96 -0.49
N MET A 39 -19.16 -3.70 -0.15
CA MET A 39 -18.77 -2.69 0.83
C MET A 39 -18.45 -1.34 0.17
N GLU A 40 -18.65 -0.27 0.93
CA GLU A 40 -18.14 1.04 0.58
C GLU A 40 -16.59 1.01 0.57
N PRO A 41 -15.93 1.56 -0.47
CA PRO A 41 -14.47 1.46 -0.61
C PRO A 41 -13.69 2.09 0.55
N TYR A 42 -14.20 3.18 1.13
CA TYR A 42 -13.47 3.99 2.11
C TYR A 42 -14.07 3.96 3.51
N THR A 43 -15.16 3.21 3.73
CA THR A 43 -15.82 3.10 5.04
C THR A 43 -16.03 1.62 5.40
N ASN A 44 -16.48 1.37 6.63
CA ASN A 44 -16.88 0.03 7.10
C ASN A 44 -18.39 -0.16 6.98
N ARG A 45 -18.98 0.30 5.87
CA ARG A 45 -20.40 0.15 5.58
C ARG A 45 -20.65 -0.66 4.32
N LEU A 46 -21.81 -1.31 4.24
CA LEU A 46 -22.32 -1.85 3.00
C LEU A 46 -22.84 -0.74 2.08
N LEU A 47 -22.62 -0.94 0.78
CA LEU A 47 -23.23 -0.14 -0.26
C LEU A 47 -24.75 -0.23 -0.16
N LYS A 48 -25.44 0.88 -0.43
CA LYS A 48 -26.87 0.80 -0.73
C LYS A 48 -27.04 -0.01 -2.01
N TRP A 49 -28.08 -0.85 -2.08
CA TRP A 49 -28.34 -1.66 -3.27
C TRP A 49 -28.40 -0.83 -4.57
N THR A 50 -29.03 0.34 -4.51
CA THR A 50 -29.09 1.28 -5.64
C THR A 50 -27.73 1.85 -6.04
N HIS A 51 -26.78 1.97 -5.11
CA HIS A 51 -25.41 2.40 -5.38
C HIS A 51 -24.62 1.26 -6.03
N PHE A 52 -24.70 0.05 -5.45
CA PHE A 52 -24.06 -1.15 -5.97
C PHE A 52 -24.45 -1.43 -7.43
N ILE A 53 -25.75 -1.40 -7.75
CA ILE A 53 -26.24 -1.58 -9.14
C ILE A 53 -25.58 -0.59 -10.09
N ARG A 54 -25.45 0.68 -9.69
CA ARG A 54 -24.98 1.74 -10.57
C ARG A 54 -23.47 1.77 -10.71
N GLN A 55 -22.73 1.42 -9.66
CA GLN A 55 -21.28 1.27 -9.72
C GLN A 55 -20.88 0.10 -10.62
N ASN A 56 -21.67 -0.98 -10.64
CA ASN A 56 -21.40 -2.18 -11.44
C ASN A 56 -22.10 -2.19 -12.81
N ASP A 57 -22.69 -1.07 -13.24
CA ASP A 57 -23.45 -0.93 -14.49
C ASP A 57 -24.49 -2.04 -14.72
N LEU A 58 -25.13 -2.46 -13.62
CA LEU A 58 -26.20 -3.45 -13.65
C LEU A 58 -27.53 -2.80 -14.03
N THR A 59 -28.42 -3.60 -14.61
CA THR A 59 -29.79 -3.14 -14.89
C THR A 59 -30.54 -2.89 -13.58
N PRO A 60 -31.28 -1.76 -13.47
CA PRO A 60 -32.11 -1.47 -12.29
C PRO A 60 -33.04 -2.63 -11.97
N ARG A 61 -33.00 -3.08 -10.73
CA ARG A 61 -33.80 -4.21 -10.24
C ARG A 61 -34.03 -4.09 -8.74
N ILE A 62 -35.06 -4.76 -8.26
CA ILE A 62 -35.42 -4.81 -6.83
C ILE A 62 -34.28 -5.47 -6.05
N GLU A 63 -34.11 -5.05 -4.79
CA GLU A 63 -33.16 -5.67 -3.87
C GLU A 63 -33.46 -7.17 -3.71
N PRO A 64 -32.50 -8.05 -4.03
CA PRO A 64 -32.73 -9.48 -3.96
C PRO A 64 -32.67 -9.99 -2.52
N ASN A 65 -33.40 -11.06 -2.24
CA ASN A 65 -33.50 -11.62 -0.89
C ASN A 65 -32.15 -11.99 -0.27
N TRP A 66 -31.19 -12.48 -1.08
CA TRP A 66 -29.85 -12.81 -0.59
C TRP A 66 -29.09 -11.59 -0.07
N PHE A 67 -29.31 -10.41 -0.65
CA PHE A 67 -28.65 -9.18 -0.19
C PHE A 67 -29.22 -8.75 1.15
N ARG A 68 -30.54 -8.89 1.33
CA ARG A 68 -31.22 -8.64 2.60
C ARG A 68 -30.75 -9.59 3.71
N ILE A 69 -30.66 -10.90 3.42
CA ILE A 69 -30.16 -11.91 4.37
C ILE A 69 -28.73 -11.60 4.76
N LEU A 70 -27.86 -11.38 3.77
CA LEU A 70 -26.46 -11.07 4.00
C LEU A 70 -26.32 -9.81 4.84
N LYS A 71 -27.04 -8.73 4.50
CA LYS A 71 -27.07 -7.48 5.28
C LYS A 71 -27.42 -7.73 6.75
N GLN A 72 -28.41 -8.58 7.04
CA GLN A 72 -28.81 -8.93 8.41
C GLN A 72 -27.73 -9.72 9.16
N GLN A 73 -27.00 -10.61 8.48
CA GLN A 73 -25.96 -11.43 9.11
C GLN A 73 -24.68 -10.66 9.42
N ILE A 74 -24.32 -9.69 8.58
CA ILE A 74 -23.00 -9.03 8.65
C ILE A 74 -23.03 -7.59 9.17
N SER A 75 -24.20 -7.03 9.45
CA SER A 75 -24.33 -5.65 9.91
C SER A 75 -24.82 -5.58 11.37
N ILE A 76 -24.43 -4.51 12.06
CA ILE A 76 -24.90 -4.19 13.41
C ILE A 76 -26.32 -3.62 13.30
N GLU A 77 -27.29 -4.17 14.03
CA GLU A 77 -28.70 -3.71 14.06
C GLU A 77 -28.91 -2.36 14.80
N ASP A 78 -27.87 -1.54 14.95
CA ASP A 78 -28.03 -0.18 15.48
C ASP A 78 -28.66 0.72 14.39
N LYS A 79 -28.94 2.01 14.68
CA LYS A 79 -29.63 2.97 13.79
C LYS A 79 -29.17 3.01 12.31
N ASN A 80 -28.02 2.41 11.98
CA ASN A 80 -27.50 2.23 10.63
C ASN A 80 -27.15 0.76 10.35
N ASP A 81 -28.13 -0.01 9.87
CA ASP A 81 -28.03 -1.43 9.46
C ASP A 81 -27.00 -1.74 8.35
N ARG A 82 -26.11 -0.81 7.99
CA ARG A 82 -25.06 -1.02 6.99
C ARG A 82 -23.69 -1.10 7.60
N ILE A 83 -23.50 -0.71 8.87
CA ILE A 83 -22.21 -0.82 9.54
C ILE A 83 -21.91 -2.30 9.76
N VAL A 84 -20.79 -2.80 9.21
CA VAL A 84 -20.46 -4.23 9.35
C VAL A 84 -20.00 -4.57 10.77
N ILE A 85 -20.20 -5.81 11.20
CA ILE A 85 -19.73 -6.33 12.50
C ILE A 85 -18.20 -6.43 12.56
N ASP A 86 -17.64 -6.42 13.77
CA ASP A 86 -16.19 -6.36 13.96
C ASP A 86 -15.46 -7.59 13.41
N ASP A 87 -16.05 -8.78 13.46
CA ASP A 87 -15.48 -9.99 12.84
C ASP A 87 -15.22 -9.80 11.34
N ILE A 88 -16.16 -9.18 10.62
CA ILE A 88 -16.02 -8.84 9.21
C ILE A 88 -14.96 -7.75 9.01
N LYS A 89 -14.87 -6.76 9.90
CA LYS A 89 -13.81 -5.73 9.85
C LYS A 89 -12.42 -6.34 10.07
N ILE A 90 -12.29 -7.29 10.98
CA ILE A 90 -11.03 -7.96 11.32
C ILE A 90 -10.58 -8.85 10.16
N ARG A 91 -11.47 -9.71 9.63
CA ARG A 91 -11.19 -10.55 8.44
C ARG A 91 -10.86 -9.73 7.20
N ARG A 92 -11.42 -8.51 7.10
CA ARG A 92 -11.05 -7.52 6.07
C ARG A 92 -9.68 -6.88 6.31
N SER A 93 -9.21 -6.77 7.57
CA SER A 93 -7.97 -6.10 7.94
C SER A 93 -6.70 -6.93 7.71
N ASP A 94 -6.85 -8.25 7.54
CA ASP A 94 -5.75 -9.19 7.25
C ASP A 94 -5.20 -9.10 5.81
N ASP A 95 -5.61 -8.09 5.02
CA ASP A 95 -5.20 -7.96 3.62
C ASP A 95 -4.00 -7.02 3.41
N LYS A 96 -2.85 -7.59 3.05
CA LYS A 96 -1.71 -6.85 2.46
C LYS A 96 -2.07 -6.10 1.16
N LYS A 97 -3.21 -6.38 0.52
CA LYS A 97 -3.66 -5.65 -0.68
C LYS A 97 -4.27 -4.29 -0.39
N ARG A 98 -4.31 -3.82 0.86
CA ARG A 98 -4.75 -2.44 1.15
C ARG A 98 -3.88 -1.38 0.45
N ILE A 99 -2.65 -1.74 0.06
CA ILE A 99 -1.75 -0.93 -0.77
C ILE A 99 -2.03 -1.11 -2.28
N LEU A 100 -2.52 -2.27 -2.71
CA LEU A 100 -2.79 -2.62 -4.12
C LEU A 100 -4.17 -2.14 -4.60
N LEU A 101 -5.23 -2.25 -3.80
CA LEU A 101 -6.56 -1.73 -4.15
C LEU A 101 -6.63 -0.19 -4.20
N ARG A 102 -5.64 0.50 -3.61
CA ARG A 102 -5.46 1.96 -3.80
C ARG A 102 -4.81 2.31 -5.13
N LYS A 103 -4.05 1.38 -5.74
CA LYS A 103 -3.40 1.55 -7.05
C LYS A 103 -4.30 1.16 -8.22
N ASP A 104 -5.33 0.35 -7.98
CA ASP A 104 -6.26 -0.13 -9.03
C ASP A 104 -7.45 0.80 -9.29
N ILE A 105 -7.53 1.96 -8.63
CA ILE A 105 -8.43 3.03 -9.07
C ILE A 105 -7.81 3.62 -10.33
N ASP A 106 -8.27 3.08 -11.45
CA ASP A 106 -8.01 3.50 -12.81
C ASP A 106 -7.77 5.02 -12.86
N ASN A 107 -6.61 5.43 -13.41
CA ASN A 107 -6.13 6.81 -13.57
C ASN A 107 -7.04 7.71 -14.46
N LYS A 108 -8.35 7.46 -14.47
CA LYS A 108 -9.32 8.13 -15.32
C LYS A 108 -10.23 9.00 -14.46
N SER A 109 -9.71 10.16 -14.06
CA SER A 109 -10.52 11.37 -13.85
C SER A 109 -11.07 11.94 -15.18
N ILE A 110 -11.13 11.11 -16.23
CA ILE A 110 -11.71 11.48 -17.53
C ILE A 110 -13.19 11.20 -17.46
N LYS A 111 -13.95 12.26 -17.15
CA LYS A 111 -15.41 12.28 -17.25
C LYS A 111 -15.89 11.64 -18.56
N GLU A 112 -16.66 10.57 -18.46
CA GLU A 112 -17.22 9.85 -19.61
C GLU A 112 -18.51 10.53 -20.09
N THR A 113 -19.34 11.08 -19.18
CA THR A 113 -20.67 11.60 -19.52
C THR A 113 -21.10 12.86 -18.75
N ASN A 114 -22.00 13.66 -19.34
CA ASN A 114 -22.59 14.87 -18.71
C ASN A 114 -23.46 14.62 -17.46
N LYS A 115 -23.58 13.37 -17.01
CA LYS A 115 -24.33 12.97 -15.81
C LYS A 115 -23.42 12.70 -14.60
N GLU A 116 -22.11 12.74 -14.79
CA GLU A 116 -21.14 12.60 -13.70
C GLU A 116 -21.00 13.89 -12.89
N LEU A 117 -21.01 13.69 -11.58
CA LEU A 117 -20.65 14.67 -10.58
C LEU A 117 -19.13 14.68 -10.42
N ILE A 118 -18.59 15.87 -10.28
CA ILE A 118 -17.18 16.14 -10.07
C ILE A 118 -17.04 16.72 -8.66
N THR A 119 -16.18 16.14 -7.83
CA THR A 119 -16.00 16.58 -6.45
C THR A 119 -14.54 16.63 -6.03
N TRP A 120 -14.20 17.54 -5.14
CA TRP A 120 -12.92 17.58 -4.42
C TRP A 120 -13.13 18.18 -3.04
N ASN A 121 -12.19 17.96 -2.13
CA ASN A 121 -12.20 18.60 -0.81
C ASN A 121 -11.41 19.92 -0.88
N PHE A 122 -11.96 20.97 -0.28
CA PHE A 122 -11.30 22.27 -0.11
C PHE A 122 -11.69 22.83 1.27
N ASP A 123 -10.70 23.17 2.09
CA ASP A 123 -10.90 23.66 3.46
C ASP A 123 -11.88 22.83 4.31
N ASN A 124 -11.70 21.49 4.29
CA ASN A 124 -12.58 20.49 4.93
C ASN A 124 -14.04 20.47 4.44
N GLU A 125 -14.37 21.15 3.35
CA GLU A 125 -15.68 21.08 2.70
C GLU A 125 -15.60 20.34 1.36
N ILE A 126 -16.69 19.65 1.00
CA ILE A 126 -16.80 18.99 -0.31
C ILE A 126 -17.33 19.99 -1.32
N ILE A 127 -16.55 20.28 -2.35
CA ILE A 127 -17.01 21.07 -3.49
C ILE A 127 -17.67 20.16 -4.51
N TYR A 128 -18.87 20.52 -4.95
CA TYR A 128 -19.65 19.77 -5.94
C TYR A 128 -19.79 20.54 -7.25
N SER A 129 -19.60 19.85 -8.37
CA SER A 129 -19.67 20.46 -9.69
C SER A 129 -20.15 19.48 -10.77
N ILE A 130 -20.86 19.98 -11.76
CA ILE A 130 -21.15 19.24 -12.99
C ILE A 130 -20.46 19.97 -14.14
N LYS A 131 -19.50 19.32 -14.82
CA LYS A 131 -18.80 19.95 -15.96
C LYS A 131 -19.81 20.49 -16.97
N SER A 132 -19.60 21.75 -17.34
CA SER A 132 -20.42 22.52 -18.25
C SER A 132 -19.72 22.69 -19.60
N LYS A 133 -18.50 23.26 -19.60
CA LYS A 133 -17.74 23.59 -20.82
C LYS A 133 -16.23 23.60 -20.56
N LYS A 134 -15.44 23.53 -21.65
CA LYS A 134 -13.99 23.75 -21.59
C LYS A 134 -13.66 25.17 -21.16
N SER A 135 -12.63 25.29 -20.33
CA SER A 135 -12.07 26.57 -19.91
C SER A 135 -11.21 27.18 -21.02
N ARG A 136 -11.13 28.52 -21.05
CA ARG A 136 -10.16 29.27 -21.88
C ARG A 136 -8.96 29.76 -21.07
N HIS A 137 -8.93 29.47 -19.77
CA HIS A 137 -7.87 29.88 -18.85
C HIS A 137 -6.65 28.97 -19.01
N LYS A 138 -5.43 29.50 -18.87
CA LYS A 138 -4.19 28.72 -19.03
C LYS A 138 -4.00 27.66 -17.93
N LYS A 139 -4.46 27.94 -16.70
CA LYS A 139 -4.30 27.07 -15.52
C LYS A 139 -5.39 26.00 -15.37
N TYR A 140 -6.59 26.23 -15.90
CA TYR A 140 -7.73 25.38 -15.63
C TYR A 140 -8.26 24.81 -16.93
N ASP A 141 -8.47 23.51 -16.99
CA ASP A 141 -8.95 22.81 -18.17
C ASP A 141 -10.46 22.97 -18.40
N GLU A 142 -11.23 23.04 -17.32
CA GLU A 142 -12.68 22.89 -17.38
C GLU A 142 -13.41 23.91 -16.49
N ILE A 143 -14.64 24.22 -16.88
CA ILE A 143 -15.60 25.02 -16.11
C ILE A 143 -16.80 24.15 -15.80
N GLY A 144 -17.17 24.09 -14.53
CA GLY A 144 -18.34 23.37 -14.05
C GLY A 144 -19.41 24.28 -13.50
N ARG A 145 -20.65 23.78 -13.49
CA ARG A 145 -21.78 24.37 -12.78
C ARG A 145 -21.71 23.89 -11.32
N HIS A 146 -21.60 24.83 -10.40
CA HIS A 146 -21.42 24.54 -8.98
C HIS A 146 -22.74 24.16 -8.32
N LEU A 147 -22.69 23.12 -7.50
CA LEU A 147 -23.79 22.65 -6.68
C LEU A 147 -23.44 22.83 -5.20
N VAL A 148 -24.45 23.06 -4.37
CA VAL A 148 -24.34 23.15 -2.91
C VAL A 148 -25.33 22.21 -2.24
N GLU A 149 -25.02 21.80 -1.02
CA GLU A 149 -25.95 21.01 -0.20
C GLU A 149 -27.19 21.86 0.14
N ASP A 150 -28.36 21.29 -0.12
CA ASP A 150 -29.63 21.94 0.22
C ASP A 150 -29.82 21.93 1.74
N LYS A 151 -30.01 23.10 2.35
CA LYS A 151 -30.10 23.21 3.81
C LYS A 151 -31.32 22.47 4.35
N GLU A 152 -32.48 22.59 3.73
CA GLU A 152 -33.73 22.04 4.27
C GLU A 152 -33.77 20.52 4.13
N LEU A 153 -33.40 20.01 2.96
CA LEU A 153 -33.43 18.58 2.68
C LEU A 153 -32.32 17.80 3.39
N ASN A 154 -31.23 18.48 3.82
CA ASN A 154 -30.14 17.82 4.53
C ASN A 154 -30.15 17.99 6.05
N ILE A 155 -31.09 18.75 6.68
CA ILE A 155 -31.13 18.94 8.14
C ILE A 155 -31.07 17.61 8.92
N ASN A 156 -31.77 16.58 8.44
CA ASN A 156 -31.81 15.26 9.05
C ASN A 156 -31.14 14.18 8.18
N ASN A 157 -30.32 14.59 7.20
CA ASN A 157 -29.65 13.66 6.29
C ASN A 157 -28.23 13.40 6.83
N GLU A 158 -28.07 12.29 7.56
CA GLU A 158 -26.79 11.89 8.14
C GLU A 158 -25.70 11.67 7.07
N ASP A 159 -24.43 11.74 7.46
CA ASP A 159 -23.27 11.65 6.55
C ASP A 159 -23.15 10.30 5.83
N ASP A 160 -23.78 9.28 6.39
CA ASP A 160 -23.87 7.96 5.78
C ASP A 160 -24.88 7.95 4.61
N ASN A 161 -25.63 9.02 4.38
CA ASN A 161 -26.53 9.16 3.25
C ASN A 161 -25.92 10.01 2.13
N SER A 162 -26.53 9.93 0.95
CA SER A 162 -26.16 10.79 -0.19
C SER A 162 -26.73 12.19 0.03
N PRO A 163 -25.94 13.26 -0.14
CA PRO A 163 -26.42 14.63 0.03
C PRO A 163 -27.45 15.00 -1.05
N TYR A 164 -28.41 15.84 -0.68
CA TYR A 164 -29.25 16.54 -1.65
C TYR A 164 -28.52 17.78 -2.14
N LEU A 165 -28.30 17.87 -3.45
CA LEU A 165 -27.56 18.95 -4.08
C LEU A 165 -28.49 19.82 -4.95
N VAL A 166 -28.32 21.14 -4.86
CA VAL A 166 -29.06 22.14 -5.64
C VAL A 166 -28.10 23.10 -6.33
N ASP A 167 -28.60 23.78 -7.36
CA ASP A 167 -27.83 24.80 -8.07
C ASP A 167 -27.42 25.95 -7.15
N CYS A 168 -26.12 26.20 -7.05
CA CYS A 168 -25.62 27.37 -6.34
C CYS A 168 -26.07 28.66 -7.04
N LYS A 169 -26.69 29.56 -6.27
CA LYS A 169 -27.21 30.87 -6.72
C LYS A 169 -26.14 31.97 -6.79
N GLY A 170 -24.89 31.62 -6.51
CA GLY A 170 -23.75 32.52 -6.51
C GLY A 170 -22.99 32.45 -5.19
N CYS A 171 -21.68 32.33 -5.28
CA CYS A 171 -20.74 32.34 -4.17
C CYS A 171 -19.45 33.03 -4.63
N GLU A 172 -18.48 33.13 -3.72
CA GLU A 172 -17.16 33.71 -4.00
C GLU A 172 -16.39 32.98 -5.11
N TYR A 173 -16.62 31.68 -5.30
CA TYR A 173 -16.01 30.90 -6.36
C TYR A 173 -16.57 31.23 -7.77
N ASN A 174 -17.65 32.00 -7.88
CA ASN A 174 -18.35 32.22 -9.14
C ASN A 174 -17.51 33.04 -10.15
N ILE A 175 -17.17 32.43 -11.28
CA ILE A 175 -16.37 33.05 -12.34
C ILE A 175 -17.21 33.79 -13.39
N GLY A 176 -18.54 33.75 -13.27
CA GLY A 176 -19.47 34.40 -14.19
C GLY A 176 -19.42 35.93 -14.09
N ARG A 177 -18.95 36.60 -15.15
CA ARG A 177 -18.85 38.09 -15.22
C ARG A 177 -20.20 38.82 -15.33
N LYS A 178 -21.32 38.12 -15.55
CA LYS A 178 -22.67 38.70 -15.60
C LYS A 178 -23.47 38.20 -14.41
N LEU A 179 -24.05 39.13 -13.65
CA LEU A 179 -24.97 38.99 -12.52
C LEU A 179 -26.31 38.27 -12.86
N ASN A 180 -26.30 37.23 -13.71
CA ASN A 180 -27.42 36.31 -13.77
C ASN A 180 -27.31 35.34 -12.60
N LYS A 181 -28.00 35.68 -11.51
CA LYS A 181 -28.01 35.04 -10.18
C LYS A 181 -28.46 33.57 -10.17
N ASP A 182 -28.81 32.98 -11.32
CA ASP A 182 -29.43 31.66 -11.36
C ASP A 182 -28.44 30.50 -11.46
N LYS A 183 -27.19 30.75 -11.89
CA LYS A 183 -26.19 29.69 -12.10
C LYS A 183 -24.78 30.15 -11.72
N CYS A 184 -24.21 29.51 -10.71
CA CYS A 184 -22.81 29.65 -10.34
C CYS A 184 -21.92 28.74 -11.20
N PHE A 185 -20.83 29.30 -11.73
CA PHE A 185 -19.81 28.54 -12.46
C PHE A 185 -18.47 28.63 -11.74
N ILE A 186 -17.75 27.52 -11.66
CA ILE A 186 -16.44 27.43 -11.00
C ILE A 186 -15.43 26.77 -11.93
N TYR A 187 -14.14 27.09 -11.75
CA TYR A 187 -13.08 26.33 -12.39
C TYR A 187 -12.96 24.94 -11.74
N ILE A 188 -12.59 23.95 -12.55
CA ILE A 188 -12.32 22.59 -12.08
C ILE A 188 -10.85 22.28 -12.35
N GLU A 189 -10.13 21.89 -11.30
CA GLU A 189 -8.81 21.27 -11.39
C GLU A 189 -9.00 19.75 -11.48
N LYS A 190 -8.67 19.12 -12.61
CA LYS A 190 -8.89 17.68 -12.81
C LYS A 190 -8.03 16.80 -11.91
N ASP A 191 -6.88 17.32 -11.49
CA ASP A 191 -5.85 16.55 -10.79
C ASP A 191 -6.22 16.26 -9.32
N ILE A 192 -7.19 17.02 -8.76
CA ILE A 192 -7.73 16.83 -7.39
C ILE A 192 -9.18 16.38 -7.39
N ALA A 193 -9.78 16.20 -8.56
CA ALA A 193 -11.20 15.97 -8.67
C ALA A 193 -11.51 14.50 -8.92
N SER A 194 -12.39 13.95 -8.08
CA SER A 194 -13.03 12.64 -8.28
C SER A 194 -14.27 12.80 -9.14
N THR A 195 -14.60 11.78 -9.93
CA THR A 195 -15.84 11.75 -10.74
C THR A 195 -16.65 10.49 -10.51
N PHE A 196 -17.97 10.64 -10.35
CA PHE A 196 -18.89 9.51 -10.20
C PHE A 196 -20.32 9.86 -10.63
N LYS A 197 -21.14 8.84 -10.85
CA LYS A 197 -22.52 8.99 -11.34
C LYS A 197 -23.44 9.56 -10.25
N GLY A 198 -24.41 10.37 -10.67
CA GLY A 198 -25.56 10.75 -9.84
C GLY A 198 -26.87 10.75 -10.60
N ARG A 199 -27.93 11.24 -9.96
CA ARG A 199 -29.30 11.23 -10.48
C ARG A 199 -30.01 12.54 -10.14
N ASN A 200 -30.91 12.96 -11.02
CA ASN A 200 -31.86 14.01 -10.69
C ASN A 200 -33.04 13.37 -9.96
N GLU A 201 -33.43 13.95 -8.84
CA GLU A 201 -34.68 13.61 -8.15
C GLU A 201 -35.70 14.71 -8.44
N LYS A 202 -36.93 14.30 -8.77
CA LYS A 202 -38.07 15.21 -8.89
C LYS A 202 -38.80 15.13 -7.56
N MET A 203 -38.75 16.17 -6.74
CA MET A 203 -39.64 16.27 -5.59
C MET A 203 -40.99 16.83 -6.05
N GLU A 204 -42.08 16.23 -5.56
CA GLU A 204 -43.46 16.60 -5.92
C GLU A 204 -43.89 17.94 -5.32
N VAL A 205 -43.15 18.47 -4.35
CA VAL A 205 -43.44 19.75 -3.70
C VAL A 205 -42.38 20.78 -4.08
N GLY A 206 -42.77 21.83 -4.81
CA GLY A 206 -41.93 22.99 -5.13
C GLY A 206 -41.14 22.94 -6.44
N GLY A 207 -41.17 21.83 -7.19
CA GLY A 207 -40.61 21.75 -8.55
C GLY A 207 -39.08 21.95 -8.66
N LEU A 208 -38.37 22.00 -7.53
CA LEU A 208 -36.92 22.17 -7.50
C LEU A 208 -36.25 20.87 -7.96
N LYS A 209 -35.44 20.95 -9.02
CA LYS A 209 -34.64 19.81 -9.49
C LYS A 209 -33.46 19.62 -8.56
N THR A 210 -33.52 18.59 -7.72
CA THR A 210 -32.41 18.21 -6.84
C THR A 210 -31.57 17.13 -7.52
N PHE A 211 -30.29 17.09 -7.17
CA PHE A 211 -29.36 16.07 -7.65
C PHE A 211 -28.84 15.28 -6.47
N LYS A 212 -28.84 13.95 -6.58
CA LYS A 212 -28.24 13.05 -5.58
C LYS A 212 -27.15 12.18 -6.19
N PRO A 213 -25.99 12.06 -5.54
CA PRO A 213 -24.97 11.12 -5.97
C PRO A 213 -25.35 9.66 -5.66
N TYR A 214 -24.75 8.70 -6.36
CA TYR A 214 -24.78 7.28 -5.98
C TYR A 214 -23.63 6.93 -5.02
N MET A 215 -23.40 7.82 -4.05
CA MET A 215 -22.36 7.70 -3.04
C MET A 215 -22.76 8.48 -1.79
N THR A 216 -22.28 8.05 -0.62
CA THR A 216 -22.57 8.70 0.67
C THR A 216 -21.66 9.91 0.88
N ARG A 217 -22.07 10.90 1.67
CA ARG A 217 -21.28 12.11 1.93
C ARG A 217 -19.93 11.77 2.52
N GLU A 218 -19.90 10.87 3.52
CA GLU A 218 -18.66 10.40 4.13
C GLU A 218 -17.74 9.69 3.13
N ASN A 219 -18.26 8.81 2.28
CA ASN A 219 -17.45 8.09 1.30
C ASN A 219 -16.91 9.03 0.20
N ILE A 220 -17.66 10.08 -0.17
CA ILE A 220 -17.16 11.15 -1.07
C ILE A 220 -15.99 11.88 -0.43
N PHE A 221 -16.14 12.31 0.83
CA PHE A 221 -15.08 13.01 1.54
C PHE A 221 -13.79 12.18 1.61
N ARG A 222 -13.89 10.91 2.03
CA ARG A 222 -12.75 9.99 2.16
C ARG A 222 -12.10 9.65 0.82
N GLN A 223 -12.89 9.55 -0.25
CA GLN A 223 -12.35 9.35 -1.59
C GLN A 223 -11.51 10.55 -2.03
N ASN A 224 -12.04 11.76 -1.87
CA ASN A 224 -11.33 12.99 -2.23
C ASN A 224 -10.05 13.16 -1.41
N GLU A 225 -10.06 12.82 -0.12
CA GLU A 225 -8.84 12.75 0.71
C GLU A 225 -7.82 11.80 0.07
N SER A 226 -8.24 10.58 -0.30
CA SER A 226 -7.35 9.61 -0.92
C SER A 226 -6.77 10.10 -2.26
N VAL A 227 -7.55 10.82 -3.08
CA VAL A 227 -7.06 11.43 -4.33
C VAL A 227 -6.07 12.54 -4.05
N ASN A 228 -6.34 13.40 -3.05
CA ASN A 228 -5.39 14.43 -2.62
C ASN A 228 -4.09 13.82 -2.11
N TYR A 229 -4.13 12.75 -1.31
CA TYR A 229 -2.93 12.02 -0.88
C TYR A 229 -2.16 11.43 -2.07
N ILE A 230 -2.85 10.81 -3.03
CA ILE A 230 -2.21 10.28 -4.25
C ILE A 230 -1.62 11.41 -5.09
N ARG A 231 -2.28 12.58 -5.18
CA ARG A 231 -1.72 13.74 -5.85
C ARG A 231 -0.48 14.25 -5.13
N ILE A 232 -0.52 14.40 -3.80
CA ILE A 232 0.66 14.80 -3.02
C ILE A 232 1.79 13.79 -3.25
N ASP A 233 1.49 12.48 -3.23
CA ASP A 233 2.49 11.43 -3.51
C ASP A 233 2.98 11.45 -4.97
N LYS A 234 2.12 11.77 -5.95
CA LYS A 234 2.48 11.93 -7.37
C LYS A 234 3.23 13.21 -7.67
N ASP A 235 2.85 14.32 -7.04
CA ASP A 235 3.56 15.60 -7.10
C ASP A 235 4.92 15.42 -6.42
N ASN A 236 5.00 14.66 -5.31
CA ASN A 236 6.25 14.22 -4.67
C ASN A 236 7.05 13.18 -5.49
N GLN A 237 6.42 12.47 -6.43
CA GLN A 237 7.07 11.56 -7.39
C GLN A 237 7.47 12.27 -8.70
N MET A 238 6.79 13.35 -9.08
CA MET A 238 7.10 14.19 -10.26
C MET A 238 8.00 15.38 -9.91
N SER A 239 8.09 15.77 -8.63
CA SER A 239 9.23 16.48 -8.08
C SER A 239 10.27 15.42 -7.70
N ILE A 240 11.21 15.17 -8.60
CA ILE A 240 12.55 14.77 -8.17
C ILE A 240 13.15 16.02 -7.53
N ASP A 241 12.69 16.24 -6.30
CA ASP A 241 13.22 17.06 -5.23
C ASP A 241 12.41 16.58 -4.01
N LYS A 242 12.49 15.27 -3.67
CA LYS A 242 12.16 14.87 -2.30
C LYS A 242 13.10 15.67 -1.42
N GLU A 243 12.57 16.56 -0.59
CA GLU A 243 13.41 17.20 0.41
C GLU A 243 14.14 16.09 1.17
N ASP A 244 15.45 16.25 1.40
CA ASP A 244 16.26 15.22 2.06
C ASP A 244 15.63 14.68 3.36
N GLU A 245 14.78 15.50 3.99
CA GLU A 245 13.99 15.17 5.18
C GLU A 245 12.96 14.06 4.94
N ASP A 246 12.27 14.03 3.80
CA ASP A 246 11.28 12.98 3.46
C ASP A 246 11.95 11.63 3.20
N ILE A 247 13.13 11.62 2.58
CA ILE A 247 13.92 10.40 2.37
C ILE A 247 14.40 9.87 3.73
N THR A 248 14.84 10.78 4.60
CA THR A 248 15.30 10.46 5.95
C THR A 248 14.16 9.86 6.79
N ASP A 249 12.99 10.51 6.82
CA ASP A 249 11.82 10.04 7.57
C ASP A 249 11.34 8.65 7.13
N ASN A 250 11.33 8.39 5.82
CA ASN A 250 10.99 7.07 5.29
C ASN A 250 11.98 5.98 5.72
N CYS A 251 13.29 6.26 5.70
CA CYS A 251 14.30 5.32 6.19
C CYS A 251 14.18 5.08 7.71
N LEU A 252 13.85 6.13 8.48
CA LEU A 252 13.60 6.00 9.92
C LEU A 252 12.39 5.12 10.22
N LYS A 253 11.29 5.27 9.48
CA LYS A 253 10.12 4.40 9.61
C LYS A 253 10.45 2.93 9.34
N TRP A 254 11.24 2.64 8.30
CA TRP A 254 11.72 1.28 8.04
C TRP A 254 12.61 0.74 9.15
N LEU A 255 13.53 1.58 9.65
CA LEU A 255 14.42 1.22 10.75
C LEU A 255 13.63 0.88 12.02
N GLU A 256 12.67 1.73 12.41
CA GLU A 256 11.78 1.52 13.55
C GLU A 256 10.85 0.32 13.37
N PHE A 257 10.41 0.05 12.14
CA PHE A 257 9.56 -1.08 11.82
C PHE A 257 10.31 -2.42 11.92
N VAL A 258 11.56 -2.48 11.47
CA VAL A 258 12.30 -3.76 11.34
C VAL A 258 13.17 -4.08 12.55
N ILE A 259 13.77 -3.06 13.19
CA ILE A 259 14.81 -3.24 14.21
C ILE A 259 14.30 -2.86 15.60
N GLU A 260 14.65 -3.66 16.62
CA GLU A 260 14.41 -3.30 18.02
C GLU A 260 15.41 -2.25 18.52
N LYS A 261 14.94 -1.36 19.41
CA LYS A 261 15.76 -0.30 19.99
C LYS A 261 16.92 -0.91 20.79
N SER A 262 18.13 -0.50 20.45
CA SER A 262 19.40 -0.98 20.97
C SER A 262 20.51 0.02 20.63
N ASN A 263 21.70 -0.13 21.19
CA ASN A 263 22.86 0.68 20.81
C ASN A 263 23.14 0.63 19.30
N LYS A 264 22.98 -0.55 18.68
CA LYS A 264 23.12 -0.73 17.23
C LYS A 264 22.01 -0.05 16.43
N PHE A 265 20.79 0.00 16.96
CA PHE A 265 19.72 0.84 16.40
C PHE A 265 20.14 2.32 16.40
N ASP A 266 20.72 2.82 17.50
CA ASP A 266 21.13 4.22 17.59
C ASP A 266 22.27 4.57 16.62
N GLU A 267 23.18 3.61 16.36
CA GLU A 267 24.22 3.75 15.33
C GLU A 267 23.60 3.89 13.93
N MET A 268 22.64 3.02 13.59
CA MET A 268 21.88 3.13 12.34
C MET A 268 21.06 4.41 12.24
N PHE A 269 20.43 4.84 13.34
CA PHE A 269 19.67 6.07 13.42
C PHE A 269 20.55 7.30 13.15
N LYS A 270 21.77 7.33 13.72
CA LYS A 270 22.76 8.39 13.47
C LYS A 270 23.21 8.42 12.01
N PHE A 271 23.39 7.24 11.39
CA PHE A 271 23.68 7.16 9.97
C PHE A 271 22.55 7.77 9.13
N VAL A 272 21.31 7.33 9.36
CA VAL A 272 20.14 7.81 8.59
C VAL A 272 19.95 9.33 8.75
N THR A 273 20.04 9.85 9.97
CA THR A 273 19.82 11.28 10.25
C THR A 273 20.99 12.20 9.86
N GLY A 274 22.23 11.71 9.89
CA GLY A 274 23.42 12.53 9.69
C GLY A 274 24.18 12.29 8.39
N HIS A 275 24.37 11.03 7.99
CA HIS A 275 25.33 10.65 6.94
C HIS A 275 24.68 10.13 5.66
N MET A 276 23.47 9.56 5.73
CA MET A 276 22.78 8.96 4.58
C MET A 276 22.56 9.95 3.43
N LYS A 277 22.35 11.24 3.72
CA LYS A 277 22.18 12.28 2.69
C LYS A 277 23.34 12.32 1.69
N GLN A 278 24.54 11.98 2.13
CA GLN A 278 25.73 11.93 1.26
C GLN A 278 25.68 10.79 0.22
N PHE A 279 24.74 9.85 0.35
CA PHE A 279 24.55 8.71 -0.54
C PHE A 279 23.35 8.87 -1.49
N ILE A 280 22.57 9.95 -1.36
CA ILE A 280 21.42 10.24 -2.24
C ILE A 280 21.93 10.45 -3.68
N ASP A 281 21.19 9.90 -4.65
CA ASP A 281 21.49 9.93 -6.09
C ASP A 281 22.86 9.35 -6.49
N LYS A 282 23.45 8.52 -5.63
CA LYS A 282 24.70 7.83 -5.92
C LYS A 282 24.49 6.36 -6.20
N GLU A 283 25.32 5.83 -7.08
CA GLU A 283 25.46 4.39 -7.24
C GLU A 283 26.21 3.83 -6.03
N ILE A 284 25.64 2.84 -5.36
CA ILE A 284 26.16 2.33 -4.10
C ILE A 284 26.83 0.98 -4.34
N LEU A 285 28.01 0.81 -3.76
CA LEU A 285 28.65 -0.50 -3.61
C LEU A 285 28.47 -0.97 -2.17
N LEU A 286 27.85 -2.14 -1.99
CA LEU A 286 27.66 -2.76 -0.69
C LEU A 286 28.47 -4.05 -0.60
N GLN A 287 29.37 -4.12 0.37
CA GLN A 287 30.14 -5.32 0.68
C GLN A 287 29.64 -5.94 1.99
N ILE A 288 29.33 -7.24 1.97
CA ILE A 288 28.89 -7.97 3.17
C ILE A 288 29.84 -9.14 3.42
N GLY A 289 30.40 -9.18 4.62
CA GLY A 289 31.10 -10.33 5.18
C GLY A 289 30.32 -10.90 6.34
N ALA A 290 30.16 -12.22 6.42
CA ALA A 290 29.55 -12.86 7.58
C ALA A 290 30.27 -14.15 7.99
N ILE A 291 30.22 -14.44 9.28
CA ILE A 291 30.73 -15.66 9.89
C ILE A 291 29.69 -16.24 10.86
N VAL A 292 29.78 -17.54 11.12
CA VAL A 292 29.01 -18.19 12.18
C VAL A 292 29.97 -18.80 13.20
N GLN A 293 29.62 -18.74 14.46
CA GLN A 293 30.37 -19.36 15.55
C GLN A 293 29.43 -20.09 16.50
N LYS A 294 29.99 -20.92 17.38
CA LYS A 294 29.21 -21.60 18.42
C LYS A 294 28.65 -20.54 19.40
N GLY A 295 27.34 -20.51 19.56
CA GLY A 295 26.63 -19.72 20.56
C GLY A 295 26.24 -20.56 21.77
N ASP A 296 25.28 -20.07 22.54
CA ASP A 296 24.75 -20.74 23.73
C ASP A 296 23.83 -21.93 23.34
N GLU A 297 23.69 -22.92 24.22
CA GLU A 297 22.72 -24.04 24.11
C GLU A 297 22.58 -24.67 22.69
N TRP A 298 23.66 -25.20 22.12
CA TRP A 298 23.66 -25.89 20.81
C TRP A 298 23.27 -25.03 19.59
N SER A 299 23.15 -23.72 19.76
CA SER A 299 22.87 -22.78 18.68
C SER A 299 24.15 -22.17 18.08
N LEU A 300 24.06 -21.62 16.87
CA LEU A 300 25.12 -20.80 16.30
C LEU A 300 24.76 -19.31 16.46
N ASP A 301 25.77 -18.48 16.67
CA ASP A 301 25.66 -17.04 16.55
C ASP A 301 26.27 -16.59 15.23
N GLY A 302 25.57 -15.71 14.53
CA GLY A 302 26.02 -15.07 13.30
C GLY A 302 26.62 -13.70 13.59
N MET A 303 27.71 -13.36 12.91
CA MET A 303 28.27 -12.01 12.91
C MET A 303 28.41 -11.55 11.47
N PHE A 304 28.10 -10.30 11.21
CA PHE A 304 28.28 -9.70 9.92
C PHE A 304 28.92 -8.31 10.02
N ALA A 305 29.55 -7.90 8.93
CA ALA A 305 30.01 -6.54 8.69
C ALA A 305 29.53 -6.08 7.32
N LEU A 306 29.15 -4.82 7.26
CA LEU A 306 28.72 -4.06 6.09
C LEU A 306 29.77 -2.99 5.82
N GLU A 307 30.17 -2.85 4.57
CA GLU A 307 30.88 -1.67 4.08
C GLU A 307 30.06 -1.06 2.93
N ILE A 308 29.65 0.19 3.08
CA ILE A 308 28.84 0.93 2.11
C ILE A 308 29.70 2.03 1.51
N PHE A 309 29.82 2.03 0.18
CA PHE A 309 30.58 3.02 -0.56
C PHE A 309 29.65 3.72 -1.57
N ALA A 310 29.79 5.03 -1.70
CA ALA A 310 29.29 5.72 -2.87
C ALA A 310 30.34 5.63 -3.99
N LYS A 311 29.99 4.98 -5.10
CA LYS A 311 30.91 4.85 -6.25
C LYS A 311 31.23 6.21 -6.85
N ASN A 312 32.45 6.34 -7.36
CA ASN A 312 32.93 7.55 -8.03
C ASN A 312 32.74 8.83 -7.19
N SER A 313 32.74 8.69 -5.86
CA SER A 313 32.51 9.78 -4.91
C SER A 313 33.62 9.83 -3.88
N SER A 314 33.88 11.03 -3.34
CA SER A 314 34.79 11.25 -2.22
C SER A 314 34.14 11.01 -0.85
N VAL A 315 32.91 10.49 -0.82
CA VAL A 315 32.20 10.17 0.42
C VAL A 315 32.92 9.04 1.15
N GLU A 316 33.14 9.24 2.44
CA GLU A 316 33.73 8.22 3.29
C GLU A 316 32.82 6.99 3.36
N LYS A 317 33.43 5.81 3.37
CA LYS A 317 32.69 4.55 3.49
C LYS A 317 32.02 4.48 4.87
N PHE A 318 30.78 4.02 4.90
CA PHE A 318 30.12 3.68 6.15
C PHE A 318 30.37 2.21 6.47
N ASN A 319 30.86 1.93 7.68
CA ASN A 319 31.08 0.57 8.16
C ASN A 319 30.12 0.28 9.30
N PHE A 320 29.52 -0.90 9.30
CA PHE A 320 28.59 -1.32 10.34
C PHE A 320 28.69 -2.81 10.58
N ASP A 321 28.80 -3.22 11.83
CA ASP A 321 28.84 -4.63 12.25
C ASP A 321 27.67 -4.97 13.15
N GLY A 322 27.29 -6.25 13.16
CA GLY A 322 26.19 -6.75 13.98
C GLY A 322 26.27 -8.23 14.28
N LYS A 323 25.71 -8.61 15.43
CA LYS A 323 25.56 -10.01 15.87
C LYS A 323 24.09 -10.41 15.84
N VAL A 324 23.81 -11.61 15.33
CA VAL A 324 22.49 -12.25 15.31
C VAL A 324 22.58 -13.56 16.08
N ARG A 325 21.80 -13.73 17.14
CA ARG A 325 21.77 -14.98 17.91
C ARG A 325 20.91 -16.06 17.25
N MET A 326 21.14 -17.32 17.65
CA MET A 326 20.31 -18.47 17.28
C MET A 326 20.11 -18.66 15.77
N VAL A 327 21.19 -18.54 15.00
CA VAL A 327 21.17 -18.77 13.55
C VAL A 327 21.38 -20.25 13.22
N LYS A 328 20.66 -20.76 12.23
CA LYS A 328 20.79 -22.16 11.77
C LYS A 328 21.92 -22.34 10.75
N ASN A 329 22.19 -21.31 9.96
CA ASN A 329 23.23 -21.32 8.93
C ASN A 329 23.71 -19.89 8.61
N VAL A 330 24.81 -19.80 7.85
CA VAL A 330 25.39 -18.51 7.44
C VAL A 330 24.52 -17.72 6.46
N LYS A 331 23.67 -18.39 5.66
CA LYS A 331 22.75 -17.72 4.71
C LYS A 331 21.78 -16.80 5.45
N LYS A 332 21.28 -17.22 6.62
CA LYS A 332 20.41 -16.39 7.48
C LYS A 332 21.13 -15.11 7.92
N VAL A 333 22.42 -15.19 8.21
CA VAL A 333 23.22 -14.01 8.60
C VAL A 333 23.35 -13.05 7.42
N TYR A 334 23.64 -13.57 6.23
CA TYR A 334 23.76 -12.76 5.01
C TYR A 334 22.46 -12.06 4.62
N ILE A 335 21.31 -12.76 4.66
CA ILE A 335 20.02 -12.15 4.29
C ILE A 335 19.62 -11.05 5.31
N ILE A 336 19.87 -11.28 6.59
CA ILE A 336 19.64 -10.28 7.65
C ILE A 336 20.55 -9.07 7.43
N ALA A 337 21.84 -9.28 7.18
CA ALA A 337 22.79 -8.21 6.91
C ALA A 337 22.37 -7.37 5.69
N LEU A 338 21.85 -8.02 4.64
CA LEU A 338 21.35 -7.35 3.46
C LEU A 338 20.07 -6.54 3.74
N ILE A 339 19.13 -7.07 4.51
CA ILE A 339 17.93 -6.34 4.96
C ILE A 339 18.35 -5.10 5.75
N VAL A 340 19.27 -5.25 6.72
CA VAL A 340 19.80 -4.15 7.53
C VAL A 340 20.44 -3.06 6.67
N ALA A 341 21.21 -3.43 5.65
CA ALA A 341 21.79 -2.45 4.73
C ALA A 341 20.70 -1.71 3.92
N ILE A 342 19.72 -2.44 3.39
CA ILE A 342 18.70 -1.86 2.50
C ILE A 342 17.76 -0.92 3.26
N ILE A 343 17.40 -1.22 4.51
CA ILE A 343 16.50 -0.35 5.29
C ILE A 343 17.10 1.03 5.55
N ILE A 344 18.43 1.13 5.74
CA ILE A 344 19.11 2.39 6.05
C ILE A 344 19.54 3.19 4.83
N LEU A 345 19.61 2.57 3.64
CA LEU A 345 20.03 3.23 2.40
C LEU A 345 18.91 4.09 1.77
N PRO A 346 19.22 5.15 1.01
CA PRO A 346 18.20 6.00 0.38
C PRO A 346 17.44 5.25 -0.73
N CYS A 347 16.23 5.68 -1.03
CA CYS A 347 15.41 5.08 -2.09
C CYS A 347 15.93 5.44 -3.49
N ASN A 348 15.46 4.76 -4.54
CA ASN A 348 15.77 5.03 -5.95
C ASN A 348 17.26 4.86 -6.32
N ILE A 349 17.98 3.97 -5.64
CA ILE A 349 19.41 3.73 -5.88
C ILE A 349 19.66 2.44 -6.65
N SER A 350 20.79 2.41 -7.36
CA SER A 350 21.39 1.18 -7.86
C SER A 350 22.44 0.68 -6.86
N LEU A 351 22.33 -0.60 -6.49
CA LEU A 351 23.14 -1.25 -5.47
C LEU A 351 23.93 -2.40 -6.07
N ASP A 352 25.25 -2.27 -6.10
CA ASP A 352 26.17 -3.35 -6.45
C ASP A 352 26.54 -4.16 -5.22
N LEU A 353 26.10 -5.40 -5.18
CA LEU A 353 26.31 -6.30 -4.05
C LEU A 353 27.57 -7.14 -4.23
N ARG A 354 28.51 -7.04 -3.27
CA ARG A 354 29.71 -7.87 -3.16
C ARG A 354 29.64 -8.76 -1.92
N ILE A 355 29.49 -10.06 -2.15
CA ILE A 355 29.36 -11.08 -1.12
C ILE A 355 30.10 -12.35 -1.54
N ASP A 356 30.10 -13.37 -0.67
CA ASP A 356 30.63 -14.68 -1.04
C ASP A 356 29.93 -15.24 -2.28
N SER A 357 30.71 -15.81 -3.20
CA SER A 357 30.22 -16.38 -4.45
C SER A 357 29.10 -17.42 -4.27
N ARG A 358 29.19 -18.26 -3.24
CA ARG A 358 28.13 -19.25 -2.91
C ARG A 358 26.81 -18.61 -2.48
N ILE A 359 26.86 -17.45 -1.83
CA ILE A 359 25.67 -16.70 -1.40
C ILE A 359 25.11 -15.91 -2.58
N ALA A 360 25.99 -15.32 -3.40
CA ALA A 360 25.61 -14.64 -4.65
C ALA A 360 24.87 -15.59 -5.61
N GLU A 361 25.41 -16.79 -5.83
CA GLU A 361 24.78 -17.84 -6.64
C GLU A 361 23.42 -18.25 -6.05
N TRP A 362 23.32 -18.40 -4.73
CA TRP A 362 22.05 -18.70 -4.06
C TRP A 362 20.99 -17.61 -4.27
N LEU A 363 21.34 -16.34 -4.12
CA LEU A 363 20.42 -15.22 -4.35
C LEU A 363 20.01 -15.10 -5.83
N THR A 364 20.95 -15.34 -6.74
CA THR A 364 20.70 -15.32 -8.20
C THR A 364 19.75 -16.45 -8.61
N ASN A 365 19.99 -17.67 -8.11
CA ASN A 365 19.09 -18.78 -8.36
C ASN A 365 17.67 -18.50 -7.81
N TYR A 366 17.58 -17.88 -6.64
CA TYR A 366 16.29 -17.50 -6.07
C TYR A 366 15.54 -16.46 -6.93
N SER A 367 16.23 -15.47 -7.50
CA SER A 367 15.60 -14.46 -8.35
C SER A 367 15.15 -15.02 -9.70
N GLU A 368 15.90 -15.95 -10.30
CA GLU A 368 15.60 -16.57 -11.60
C GLU A 368 14.49 -17.62 -11.56
N ILE A 369 14.30 -18.33 -10.44
CA ILE A 369 13.28 -19.37 -10.32
C ILE A 369 11.89 -18.72 -10.25
N GLY A 370 11.24 -18.46 -11.37
CA GLY A 370 9.85 -17.95 -11.46
C GLY A 370 8.76 -18.96 -11.05
N SER A 371 8.96 -19.71 -9.96
CA SER A 371 8.13 -20.88 -9.60
C SER A 371 7.15 -20.60 -8.46
N THR A 372 5.95 -21.17 -8.59
CA THR A 372 4.86 -21.24 -7.59
C THR A 372 5.18 -22.12 -6.36
N ARG A 373 6.47 -22.42 -6.10
CA ARG A 373 6.98 -23.27 -5.01
C ARG A 373 8.08 -22.65 -4.14
N ARG A 374 8.45 -21.37 -4.33
CA ARG A 374 9.54 -20.70 -3.56
C ARG A 374 9.42 -20.86 -2.02
N GLU A 375 8.20 -20.91 -1.50
CA GLU A 375 7.85 -21.15 -0.08
C GLU A 375 8.33 -22.51 0.46
N LEU A 376 8.37 -23.54 -0.38
CA LEU A 376 8.70 -24.92 0.02
C LEU A 376 10.17 -25.26 -0.15
N ASP A 377 10.88 -24.49 -0.98
CA ASP A 377 12.23 -24.83 -1.44
C ASP A 377 13.34 -24.15 -0.59
N ASP A 378 13.02 -23.08 0.17
CA ASP A 378 14.00 -22.39 1.02
C ASP A 378 13.46 -22.02 2.40
N ASN A 379 14.13 -22.53 3.45
CA ASN A 379 13.82 -22.26 4.86
C ASN A 379 14.03 -20.77 5.26
N LEU A 380 14.54 -19.92 4.36
CA LEU A 380 14.71 -18.48 4.55
C LEU A 380 13.74 -17.65 3.69
N TYR A 381 12.70 -18.30 3.14
CA TYR A 381 11.70 -17.66 2.28
C TYR A 381 11.14 -16.35 2.85
N ILE A 382 10.78 -16.31 4.14
CA ILE A 382 10.22 -15.11 4.78
C ILE A 382 11.16 -13.91 4.62
N TYR A 383 12.46 -14.10 4.88
CA TYR A 383 13.46 -13.05 4.74
C TYR A 383 13.69 -12.65 3.29
N LEU A 384 13.71 -13.63 2.37
CA LEU A 384 13.89 -13.39 0.94
C LEU A 384 12.69 -12.66 0.32
N ASN A 385 11.48 -13.01 0.71
CA ASN A 385 10.25 -12.37 0.26
C ASN A 385 10.14 -10.94 0.80
N PHE A 386 10.47 -10.74 2.07
CA PHE A 386 10.55 -9.42 2.67
C PHE A 386 11.59 -8.54 1.97
N LEU A 387 12.78 -9.09 1.68
CA LEU A 387 13.82 -8.41 0.93
C LEU A 387 13.32 -7.92 -0.44
N ASN A 388 12.67 -8.79 -1.21
CA ASN A 388 12.11 -8.42 -2.52
C ASN A 388 11.06 -7.31 -2.39
N THR A 389 10.21 -7.40 -1.36
CA THR A 389 9.18 -6.39 -1.08
C THR A 389 9.80 -5.02 -0.79
N ILE A 390 10.83 -4.96 0.05
CA ILE A 390 11.50 -3.69 0.35
C ILE A 390 12.24 -3.14 -0.87
N LEU A 391 12.92 -3.99 -1.65
CA LEU A 391 13.60 -3.55 -2.87
C LEU A 391 12.60 -2.90 -3.86
N GLU A 392 11.42 -3.48 -4.02
CA GLU A 392 10.35 -2.90 -4.86
C GLU A 392 9.82 -1.59 -4.26
N LEU A 393 9.49 -1.56 -2.97
CA LEU A 393 8.94 -0.36 -2.30
C LEU A 393 9.93 0.81 -2.27
N LYS A 394 11.23 0.53 -2.13
CA LYS A 394 12.30 1.53 -2.17
C LYS A 394 12.80 1.81 -3.59
N ASN A 395 12.25 1.13 -4.60
CA ASN A 395 12.64 1.22 -6.02
C ASN A 395 14.17 1.09 -6.19
N MET A 396 14.75 0.06 -5.56
CA MET A 396 16.18 -0.22 -5.61
C MET A 396 16.48 -1.32 -6.63
N THR A 397 17.51 -1.09 -7.45
CA THR A 397 18.03 -2.14 -8.34
C THR A 397 19.19 -2.84 -7.68
N LEU A 398 19.08 -4.16 -7.48
CA LEU A 398 20.14 -4.97 -6.86
C LEU A 398 20.93 -5.73 -7.93
N ASN A 399 22.17 -5.31 -8.16
CA ASN A 399 23.10 -5.98 -9.06
C ASN A 399 23.98 -6.94 -8.27
N ILE A 400 23.78 -8.24 -8.46
CA ILE A 400 24.61 -9.27 -7.84
C ILE A 400 25.79 -9.54 -8.76
N LEU A 401 27.00 -9.17 -8.33
CA LEU A 401 28.23 -9.42 -9.10
C LEU A 401 28.58 -10.92 -9.02
N CYS A 402 28.04 -11.70 -9.95
CA CYS A 402 28.41 -13.10 -10.18
C CYS A 402 29.42 -13.19 -11.33
N LYS A 403 30.69 -13.44 -10.99
CA LYS A 403 31.79 -13.87 -11.88
C LYS A 403 31.70 -13.36 -13.33
N THR A 404 32.15 -12.13 -13.55
CA THR A 404 32.75 -11.76 -14.85
C THR A 404 33.90 -10.76 -14.70
N SER A 405 35.11 -11.28 -14.86
CA SER A 405 36.32 -10.67 -15.45
C SER A 405 37.36 -9.96 -14.56
N ASN A 406 38.61 -10.13 -15.02
CA ASN A 406 39.85 -10.47 -14.28
C ASN A 406 40.53 -9.37 -13.43
N VAL A 407 39.87 -8.29 -13.01
CA VAL A 407 40.51 -7.27 -12.14
C VAL A 407 39.71 -6.99 -10.87
N MET A 408 38.38 -7.10 -10.94
CA MET A 408 37.50 -6.99 -9.77
C MET A 408 37.49 -8.28 -8.94
N GLU A 409 37.82 -9.42 -9.56
CA GLU A 409 37.96 -10.73 -8.92
C GLU A 409 39.07 -10.72 -7.86
N ASP A 410 40.27 -10.24 -8.20
CA ASP A 410 41.41 -10.18 -7.28
C ASP A 410 41.15 -9.29 -6.05
N MET A 411 40.44 -8.17 -6.21
CA MET A 411 40.06 -7.31 -5.08
C MET A 411 38.96 -7.93 -4.19
N GLN A 412 38.00 -8.68 -4.77
CA GLN A 412 37.00 -9.41 -3.99
C GLN A 412 37.63 -10.56 -3.21
N GLU A 413 38.57 -11.30 -3.82
CA GLU A 413 39.30 -12.39 -3.17
C GLU A 413 40.19 -11.93 -2.01
N ILE A 414 40.62 -10.66 -1.98
CA ILE A 414 41.43 -10.11 -0.90
C ILE A 414 40.58 -9.43 0.19
N LYS A 415 39.57 -8.61 -0.19
CA LYS A 415 38.83 -7.76 0.75
C LYS A 415 37.77 -8.51 1.57
N LEU A 416 37.03 -9.45 0.99
CA LEU A 416 36.02 -10.23 1.74
C LEU A 416 36.66 -11.12 2.81
N PRO A 417 37.79 -11.83 2.54
CA PRO A 417 38.52 -12.54 3.58
C PRO A 417 39.13 -11.64 4.65
N ALA A 418 39.55 -10.41 4.30
CA ALA A 418 40.01 -9.43 5.28
C ALA A 418 38.88 -9.01 6.24
N LEU A 419 37.70 -8.69 5.70
CA LEU A 419 36.51 -8.34 6.48
C LEU A 419 36.09 -9.47 7.44
N LYS A 420 36.15 -10.73 6.98
CA LYS A 420 35.91 -11.90 7.83
C LYS A 420 36.98 -12.09 8.92
N LYS A 421 38.24 -11.82 8.62
CA LYS A 421 39.32 -11.87 9.62
C LYS A 421 39.11 -10.81 10.71
N GLU A 422 38.61 -9.62 10.36
CA GLU A 422 38.25 -8.59 11.33
C GLU A 422 37.08 -9.02 12.21
N LEU A 423 36.03 -9.62 11.63
CA LEU A 423 34.92 -10.19 12.39
C LEU A 423 35.39 -11.23 13.41
N ILE A 424 36.34 -12.10 13.05
CA ILE A 424 36.91 -13.08 13.97
C ILE A 424 37.68 -12.41 15.12
N LYS A 425 38.40 -11.31 14.84
CA LYS A 425 39.16 -10.57 15.86
C LYS A 425 38.22 -9.83 16.83
N CYS A 426 37.17 -9.21 16.32
CA CYS A 426 36.26 -8.35 17.09
C CYS A 426 35.05 -9.09 17.66
N LYS A 427 34.95 -10.41 17.46
CA LYS A 427 33.76 -11.24 17.77
C LYS A 427 33.12 -11.05 19.14
N ASN A 428 33.91 -10.69 20.16
CA ASN A 428 33.42 -10.52 21.54
C ASN A 428 32.89 -9.10 21.83
N SER A 429 33.19 -8.13 20.97
CA SER A 429 32.75 -6.73 21.11
C SER A 429 31.59 -6.37 20.17
N ILE A 430 31.26 -7.24 19.20
CA ILE A 430 30.14 -7.01 18.28
C ILE A 430 28.83 -7.17 19.03
N GLU A 431 28.06 -6.08 19.10
CA GLU A 431 26.77 -6.04 19.77
C GLU A 431 25.66 -6.69 18.95
N GLU A 432 24.62 -7.12 19.65
CA GLU A 432 23.48 -7.81 19.07
C GLU A 432 22.50 -6.86 18.37
N ILE A 433 21.95 -7.34 17.26
CA ILE A 433 20.84 -6.72 16.54
C ILE A 433 19.66 -7.67 16.61
N VAL A 434 18.55 -7.17 17.14
CA VAL A 434 17.29 -7.92 17.22
C VAL A 434 16.33 -7.39 16.16
N ILE A 435 15.87 -8.31 15.32
CA ILE A 435 14.88 -8.03 14.28
C ILE A 435 13.49 -8.37 14.81
N LYS A 436 12.54 -7.46 14.62
CA LYS A 436 11.13 -7.64 14.95
C LYS A 436 10.50 -8.63 13.97
N LEU A 437 10.67 -9.93 14.22
CA LEU A 437 10.28 -10.98 13.28
C LEU A 437 8.80 -10.91 12.87
N ASP A 438 7.92 -10.55 13.82
CA ASP A 438 6.48 -10.39 13.59
C ASP A 438 6.16 -9.35 12.51
N ASN A 439 7.08 -8.41 12.26
CA ASN A 439 6.94 -7.38 11.23
C ASN A 439 7.49 -7.82 9.85
N LEU A 440 8.25 -8.91 9.79
CA LEU A 440 8.63 -9.57 8.53
C LEU A 440 7.65 -10.65 8.11
N ILE A 441 6.99 -11.29 9.09
CA ILE A 441 5.99 -12.32 8.88
C ILE A 441 4.70 -11.64 8.45
N VAL A 442 4.49 -11.59 7.15
CA VAL A 442 3.19 -11.23 6.63
C VAL A 442 2.68 -12.47 5.89
N ASP A 443 1.59 -13.06 6.40
CA ASP A 443 0.84 -14.25 5.91
C ASP A 443 1.32 -15.68 6.28
N GLU A 444 2.09 -15.91 7.34
CA GLU A 444 2.48 -17.30 7.71
C GLU A 444 2.49 -17.55 9.23
N TYR A 445 2.21 -18.79 9.66
CA TYR A 445 2.19 -19.13 11.09
C TYR A 445 3.59 -19.44 11.63
N CYS A 446 3.86 -19.00 12.86
CA CYS A 446 4.99 -19.48 13.65
C CYS A 446 4.57 -20.70 14.47
N LEU A 447 4.88 -21.92 14.01
CA LEU A 447 4.83 -23.09 14.90
C LEU A 447 6.10 -23.10 15.75
N ARG A 448 5.97 -23.33 17.07
CA ARG A 448 7.13 -23.52 17.95
C ARG A 448 7.21 -25.00 18.33
N TRP A 449 8.31 -25.66 17.96
CA TRP A 449 8.64 -26.99 18.48
C TRP A 449 9.90 -26.90 19.34
N ASN A 450 9.81 -27.31 20.60
CA ASN A 450 10.93 -27.32 21.56
C ASN A 450 11.71 -25.99 21.60
N ARG A 451 11.01 -24.86 21.81
CA ARG A 451 11.55 -23.48 21.83
C ARG A 451 12.22 -23.01 20.52
N THR A 452 12.18 -23.81 19.46
CA THR A 452 12.71 -23.47 18.14
C THR A 452 11.57 -23.00 17.24
N PRO A 453 11.65 -21.82 16.61
CA PRO A 453 10.70 -21.41 15.58
C PRO A 453 10.79 -22.33 14.35
N ILE A 454 9.63 -22.82 13.93
CA ILE A 454 9.36 -23.46 12.65
C ILE A 454 8.59 -22.43 11.81
N GLU A 455 9.19 -22.03 10.70
CA GLU A 455 8.70 -21.02 9.75
C GLU A 455 8.08 -21.76 8.54
N GLY A 456 6.88 -21.37 8.06
CA GLY A 456 6.25 -21.89 6.83
C GLY A 456 4.76 -21.52 6.63
N ALA A 457 4.26 -21.65 5.40
CA ALA A 457 2.89 -21.27 4.97
C ALA A 457 1.84 -22.40 5.09
N LEU A 458 0.54 -22.07 5.20
CA LEU A 458 -0.56 -23.06 5.14
C LEU A 458 -0.99 -23.20 3.67
N ARG A 459 -1.07 -24.44 3.17
CA ARG A 459 -1.99 -24.73 2.06
C ARG A 459 -3.21 -25.44 2.64
N GLU A 460 -4.39 -24.86 2.47
CA GLU A 460 -5.59 -25.67 2.36
C GLU A 460 -5.37 -26.63 1.18
N ARG A 461 -5.14 -27.91 1.47
CA ARG A 461 -5.27 -28.94 0.47
C ARG A 461 -6.74 -29.01 0.09
N LEU A 462 -7.10 -28.43 -1.04
CA LEU A 462 -8.27 -28.85 -1.80
C LEU A 462 -8.09 -30.34 -2.09
N PHE A 463 -8.78 -31.19 -1.32
CA PHE A 463 -9.03 -32.55 -1.73
C PHE A 463 -9.96 -32.47 -2.94
N HIS A 464 -9.49 -32.98 -4.07
CA HIS A 464 -10.28 -33.16 -5.29
C HIS A 464 -11.45 -34.12 -5.07
#